data_AF-V4A1K0-F1
#
_entry.id   AF-V4A1K0-F1
#
_cell.length_a   1.000
_cell.length_b   1.000
_cell.length_c   1.000
_cell.angle_alpha   90.00
_cell.angle_beta   90.00
_cell.angle_gamma   90.00
#
_symmetry.space_group_name_H-M   'P 1'
#
loop_
_entity.id
_entity.type
_entity.pdbx_description
1 polymer ?
#
loop_
_entity_poly.entity_id
_entity_poly.type
_entity_poly.pdbx_seq_one_letter_code
_entity_poly.pdbx_strand_id
1 'polypeptide(L)'
;MIVSTLFVLFISVFSGINCTRTDKNVDPYLRPTLRALRFALEFLENEHKNVNLDAIIGTRIVEGQLKVLLRRIGEKYPNLKIPQDVLGEINELRLLAGQISDTALPYLAARDTRYFLRIGYTLTKNFWDLDYDSKDVNADVQIWPYSNREAITEKTSDDCLTEFFGTG
;
A
#
# COMPACT_ATOMS: atom_id res chain seq x y z
N MET A 1 -0.74 -6.43 -16.64
CA MET A 1 -0.40 -5.03 -17.03
C MET A 1 -1.15 -3.96 -16.23
N ILE A 2 -2.28 -4.25 -15.57
CA ILE A 2 -2.98 -3.32 -14.66
C ILE A 2 -2.37 -3.32 -13.23
N VAL A 3 -1.80 -4.45 -12.82
CA VAL A 3 -1.23 -4.68 -11.47
C VAL A 3 0.05 -3.86 -11.22
N SER A 4 0.90 -3.65 -12.24
CA SER A 4 2.10 -2.81 -12.11
C SER A 4 1.80 -1.34 -11.82
N THR A 5 0.68 -0.81 -12.31
CA THR A 5 0.26 0.57 -12.04
C THR A 5 -0.17 0.78 -10.60
N LEU A 6 -0.73 -0.24 -9.94
CA LEU A 6 -1.13 -0.18 -8.53
C LEU A 6 0.07 -0.23 -7.58
N PHE A 7 1.08 -1.03 -7.91
CA PHE A 7 2.31 -1.13 -7.12
C PHE A 7 3.15 0.15 -7.17
N VAL A 8 3.19 0.82 -8.33
CA VAL A 8 3.89 2.12 -8.51
C VAL A 8 3.18 3.25 -7.76
N LEU A 9 1.83 3.25 -7.73
CA LEU A 9 1.08 4.18 -6.88
C LEU A 9 1.43 3.98 -5.41
N PHE A 10 1.57 2.74 -4.95
CA PHE A 10 1.91 2.39 -3.57
C PHE A 10 3.26 2.93 -3.08
N ILE A 11 4.30 2.87 -3.91
CA ILE A 11 5.63 3.37 -3.56
C ILE A 11 5.65 4.91 -3.55
N SER A 12 4.88 5.56 -4.41
CA SER A 12 4.82 7.03 -4.48
C SER A 12 4.12 7.68 -3.28
N VAL A 13 3.21 6.97 -2.61
CA VAL A 13 2.41 7.46 -1.46
C VAL A 13 3.25 7.70 -0.20
N PHE A 14 4.43 7.08 -0.06
CA PHE A 14 5.29 7.22 1.14
C PHE A 14 6.46 8.20 0.95
N SER A 15 6.41 9.05 -0.08
CA SER A 15 7.40 10.11 -0.30
C SER A 15 7.21 11.21 0.74
N GLY A 16 8.22 11.37 1.61
CA GLY A 16 8.21 12.28 2.75
C GLY A 16 7.70 13.69 2.42
N ILE A 17 6.64 14.09 3.11
CA ILE A 17 6.37 15.50 3.37
C ILE A 17 7.41 15.92 4.39
N ASN A 18 8.36 16.74 3.95
CA ASN A 18 9.31 17.41 4.81
C ASN A 18 8.53 18.34 5.76
N CYS A 19 8.21 17.85 6.97
CA CYS A 19 7.41 18.55 7.99
C CYS A 19 8.07 19.82 8.56
N THR A 20 9.14 20.31 7.93
CA THR A 20 9.83 21.56 8.29
C THR A 20 9.53 22.72 7.35
N ARG A 21 8.82 22.49 6.24
CA ARG A 21 8.39 23.55 5.32
C ARG A 21 6.94 23.91 5.60
N THR A 22 6.71 25.09 6.16
CA THR A 22 5.39 25.75 6.28
C THR A 22 4.87 26.23 4.92
N ASP A 23 4.96 25.38 3.88
CA ASP A 23 4.24 25.62 2.64
C ASP A 23 2.81 25.10 2.82
N LYS A 24 1.84 26.01 2.70
CA LYS A 24 0.39 25.76 2.84
C LYS A 24 -0.19 24.80 1.78
N ASN A 25 0.64 24.10 1.02
CA ASN A 25 0.27 23.34 -0.17
C ASN A 25 0.75 21.87 -0.11
N VAL A 26 0.48 21.18 1.00
CA VAL A 26 0.51 19.70 1.06
C VAL A 26 -0.77 19.10 0.43
N ASP A 27 -1.82 19.91 0.31
CA ASP A 27 -3.14 19.54 -0.21
C ASP A 27 -3.19 19.07 -1.69
N PRO A 28 -2.38 19.55 -2.66
CA PRO A 28 -2.61 19.23 -4.07
C PRO A 28 -2.34 17.76 -4.41
N TYR A 29 -1.63 17.01 -3.56
CA TYR A 29 -1.34 15.60 -3.80
C TYR A 29 -2.08 14.66 -2.85
N LEU A 30 -2.36 15.10 -1.63
CA LEU A 30 -3.00 14.25 -0.62
C LEU A 30 -4.38 13.78 -1.06
N ARG A 31 -5.27 14.71 -1.41
CA ARG A 31 -6.65 14.36 -1.80
C ARG A 31 -6.71 13.55 -3.10
N PRO A 32 -5.96 13.89 -4.17
CA PRO A 32 -5.89 13.03 -5.34
C PRO A 32 -5.36 11.63 -5.03
N THR A 33 -4.40 11.50 -4.12
CA THR A 33 -3.84 10.19 -3.72
C THR A 33 -4.88 9.35 -2.99
N LEU A 34 -5.59 9.91 -2.01
CA LEU A 34 -6.65 9.20 -1.30
C LEU A 34 -7.78 8.79 -2.25
N ARG A 35 -8.15 9.67 -3.20
CA ARG A 35 -9.15 9.36 -4.23
C ARG A 35 -8.70 8.25 -5.17
N ALA A 36 -7.45 8.28 -5.63
CA ALA A 36 -6.90 7.23 -6.50
C ALA A 36 -6.88 5.87 -5.76
N LEU A 37 -6.48 5.88 -4.48
CA LEU A 37 -6.53 4.70 -3.64
C LEU A 37 -7.96 4.18 -3.44
N ARG A 38 -8.93 5.07 -3.25
CA ARG A 38 -10.36 4.71 -3.16
C ARG A 38 -10.82 3.98 -4.42
N PHE A 39 -10.58 4.54 -5.60
CA PHE A 39 -10.99 3.91 -6.85
C PHE A 39 -10.32 2.55 -7.08
N ALA A 40 -9.05 2.43 -6.69
CA ALA A 40 -8.36 1.16 -6.71
C ALA A 40 -9.03 0.11 -5.82
N LEU A 41 -9.37 0.47 -4.58
CA LEU A 41 -10.02 -0.43 -3.63
C LEU A 41 -11.44 -0.79 -4.07
N GLU A 42 -12.24 0.18 -4.53
CA GLU A 42 -13.60 -0.06 -5.04
C GLU A 42 -13.58 -1.01 -6.26
N PHE A 43 -12.59 -0.89 -7.14
CA PHE A 43 -12.40 -1.85 -8.23
C PHE A 43 -12.12 -3.27 -7.69
N LEU A 44 -11.19 -3.40 -6.74
CA LEU A 44 -10.84 -4.70 -6.14
C LEU A 44 -11.98 -5.31 -5.33
N GLU A 45 -12.81 -4.48 -4.69
CA GLU A 45 -14.02 -4.92 -4.01
C GLU A 45 -15.01 -5.55 -4.99
N ASN A 46 -15.22 -4.95 -6.16
CA ASN A 46 -16.10 -5.52 -7.17
C ASN A 46 -15.53 -6.81 -7.79
N GLU A 47 -14.21 -6.92 -7.88
CA GLU A 47 -13.51 -8.08 -8.45
C GLU A 47 -13.04 -9.11 -7.42
N HIS A 48 -13.48 -9.05 -6.16
CA HIS A 48 -12.94 -9.85 -5.03
C HIS A 48 -12.91 -11.38 -5.23
N LYS A 49 -13.70 -11.93 -6.15
CA LYS A 49 -13.67 -13.38 -6.50
C LYS A 49 -12.60 -13.71 -7.53
N ASN A 50 -12.18 -12.71 -8.31
CA ASN A 50 -11.25 -12.81 -9.43
C ASN A 50 -9.87 -12.23 -9.10
N VAL A 51 -9.74 -11.39 -8.06
CA VAL A 51 -8.46 -10.81 -7.63
C VAL A 51 -7.39 -11.90 -7.46
N ASN A 52 -6.19 -11.63 -7.95
CA ASN A 52 -5.05 -12.51 -7.76
C ASN A 52 -4.41 -12.28 -6.37
N LEU A 53 -3.37 -13.05 -6.08
CA LEU A 53 -2.67 -12.95 -4.80
C LEU A 53 -2.07 -11.57 -4.56
N ASP A 54 -1.43 -10.97 -5.57
CA ASP A 54 -0.78 -9.66 -5.45
C ASP A 54 -1.77 -8.57 -5.06
N ALA A 55 -2.98 -8.64 -5.59
CA ALA A 55 -4.05 -7.73 -5.20
C ALA A 55 -4.41 -7.87 -3.72
N ILE A 56 -4.47 -9.11 -3.19
CA ILE A 56 -4.75 -9.37 -1.76
C ILE A 56 -3.57 -8.93 -0.88
N ILE A 57 -2.34 -9.18 -1.32
CA ILE A 57 -1.13 -8.66 -0.63
C ILE A 57 -1.19 -7.14 -0.60
N GLY A 58 -1.47 -6.50 -1.74
CA GLY A 58 -1.60 -5.06 -1.87
C GLY A 58 -2.63 -4.49 -0.90
N THR A 59 -3.83 -5.08 -0.82
CA THR A 59 -4.86 -4.62 0.13
C THR A 59 -4.47 -4.83 1.59
N ARG A 60 -3.71 -5.89 1.91
CA ARG A 60 -3.14 -6.06 3.26
C ARG A 60 -2.07 -5.02 3.60
N ILE A 61 -1.25 -4.63 2.63
CA ILE A 61 -0.29 -3.53 2.79
C ILE A 61 -1.06 -2.22 3.03
N VAL A 62 -2.12 -1.92 2.26
CA VAL A 62 -2.97 -0.73 2.50
C VAL A 62 -3.49 -0.72 3.93
N GLU A 63 -4.12 -1.81 4.36
CA GLU A 63 -4.70 -1.94 5.70
C GLU A 63 -3.65 -1.65 6.77
N GLY A 64 -2.49 -2.33 6.71
CA GLY A 64 -1.45 -2.20 7.71
C GLY A 64 -0.81 -0.82 7.73
N GLN A 65 -0.48 -0.27 6.56
CA GLN A 65 0.21 1.03 6.49
C GLN A 65 -0.69 2.20 6.88
N LEU A 66 -1.99 2.19 6.51
CA LEU A 66 -2.93 3.23 6.96
C LEU A 66 -3.19 3.13 8.47
N LYS A 67 -3.18 1.91 9.04
CA LYS A 67 -3.25 1.71 10.50
C LYS A 67 -2.04 2.33 11.20
N VAL A 68 -0.83 2.07 10.71
CA VAL A 68 0.41 2.64 11.23
C VAL A 68 0.38 4.17 11.13
N LEU A 69 -0.07 4.71 9.99
CA LEU A 69 -0.20 6.16 9.79
C LEU A 69 -1.12 6.81 10.82
N LEU A 70 -2.33 6.28 11.00
CA LEU A 70 -3.30 6.79 11.98
C LEU A 70 -2.73 6.79 13.40
N ARG A 71 -2.06 5.69 13.78
CA ARG A 71 -1.40 5.56 15.07
C ARG A 71 -0.29 6.61 15.24
N ARG A 72 0.59 6.79 14.25
CA ARG A 72 1.66 7.80 14.29
C ARG A 72 1.14 9.22 14.44
N ILE A 73 0.07 9.56 13.74
CA ILE A 73 -0.57 10.87 13.87
C ILE A 73 -1.04 11.10 15.32
N GLY A 74 -1.66 10.08 15.95
CA GLY A 74 -2.12 10.17 17.34
C GLY A 74 -1.00 10.18 18.38
N GLU A 75 0.03 9.34 18.20
CA GLU A 75 1.04 9.07 19.24
C GLU A 75 2.33 9.88 19.05
N LYS A 76 2.83 9.97 17.81
CA LYS A 76 4.15 10.57 17.49
C LYS A 76 4.04 12.04 17.06
N TYR A 77 2.92 12.43 16.47
CA TYR A 77 2.70 13.78 15.93
C TYR A 77 1.40 14.42 16.42
N PRO A 78 1.13 14.48 17.74
CA PRO A 78 -0.16 14.97 18.27
C PRO A 78 -0.46 16.43 17.92
N ASN A 79 0.56 17.21 17.53
CA ASN A 79 0.43 18.61 17.14
C ASN A 79 0.18 18.81 15.62
N LEU A 80 0.24 17.73 14.83
CA LEU A 80 0.01 17.80 13.39
C LEU A 80 -1.48 18.02 13.12
N LYS A 81 -1.81 19.15 12.50
CA LYS A 81 -3.20 19.52 12.20
C LYS A 81 -3.64 18.91 10.87
N ILE A 82 -4.19 17.69 10.93
CA ILE A 82 -4.85 17.05 9.78
C ILE A 82 -6.37 17.27 9.90
N PRO A 83 -7.05 17.69 8.82
CA PRO A 83 -8.50 17.79 8.80
C PRO A 83 -9.19 16.48 9.20
N GLN A 84 -10.27 16.55 9.99
CA GLN A 84 -10.97 15.34 10.46
C GLN A 84 -11.61 14.53 9.33
N ASP A 85 -12.04 15.20 8.24
CA ASP A 85 -12.53 14.52 7.03
C ASP A 85 -11.45 13.65 6.39
N VAL A 86 -10.20 14.13 6.36
CA VAL A 86 -9.06 13.39 5.82
C VAL A 86 -8.72 12.19 6.70
N LEU A 87 -8.75 12.34 8.03
CA LEU A 87 -8.54 11.22 8.95
C LEU A 87 -9.66 10.17 8.85
N GLY A 88 -10.90 10.62 8.68
CA GLY A 88 -12.04 9.76 8.42
C GLY A 88 -11.85 8.95 7.13
N GLU A 89 -11.49 9.61 6.03
CA GLU A 89 -11.22 8.97 4.74
C GLU A 89 -10.08 7.94 4.83
N ILE A 90 -8.97 8.26 5.52
CA ILE A 90 -7.88 7.31 5.75
C ILE A 90 -8.37 6.07 6.49
N ASN A 91 -9.19 6.24 7.54
CA ASN A 91 -9.71 5.10 8.30
C ASN A 91 -10.74 4.28 7.50
N GLU A 92 -11.56 4.91 6.67
CA GLU A 92 -12.47 4.20 5.75
C GLU A 92 -11.69 3.34 4.75
N LEU A 93 -10.66 3.91 4.10
CA LEU A 93 -9.83 3.17 3.15
C LEU A 93 -9.11 1.99 3.81
N ARG A 94 -8.63 2.18 5.05
CA ARG A 94 -8.05 1.11 5.86
C ARG A 94 -9.03 -0.05 6.06
N LEU A 95 -10.26 0.26 6.47
CA LEU A 95 -11.30 -0.73 6.73
C LEU A 95 -11.71 -1.45 5.44
N LEU A 96 -11.90 -0.70 4.35
CA LEU A 96 -12.24 -1.25 3.04
C LEU A 96 -11.18 -2.24 2.55
N ALA A 97 -9.89 -1.88 2.64
CA ALA A 97 -8.81 -2.76 2.23
C ALA A 97 -8.74 -4.05 3.07
N GLY A 98 -8.97 -3.96 4.37
CA GLY A 98 -9.07 -5.13 5.26
C GLY A 98 -10.25 -6.03 4.89
N GLN A 99 -11.42 -5.45 4.59
CA GLN A 99 -12.62 -6.17 4.17
C GLN A 99 -12.44 -6.88 2.83
N ILE A 100 -11.84 -6.23 1.84
CA ILE A 100 -11.53 -6.84 0.53
C ILE A 100 -10.65 -8.06 0.74
N SER A 101 -9.59 -7.91 1.55
CA SER A 101 -8.65 -9.00 1.85
C SER A 101 -9.36 -10.17 2.54
N ASP A 102 -10.16 -9.88 3.59
CA ASP A 102 -10.92 -10.90 4.33
C ASP A 102 -11.90 -11.65 3.42
N THR A 103 -12.55 -10.94 2.48
CA THR A 103 -13.54 -11.51 1.57
C THR A 103 -12.90 -12.33 0.45
N ALA A 104 -11.74 -11.92 -0.06
CA ALA A 104 -11.05 -12.58 -1.15
C ALA A 104 -10.26 -13.83 -0.72
N LEU A 105 -9.82 -13.87 0.55
CA LEU A 105 -8.97 -14.95 1.09
C LEU A 105 -9.51 -16.37 0.87
N PRO A 106 -10.80 -16.68 1.12
CA PRO A 106 -11.34 -18.02 0.87
C PRO A 106 -11.26 -18.44 -0.60
N TYR A 107 -11.49 -17.50 -1.53
CA TYR A 107 -11.42 -17.76 -2.97
C TYR A 107 -9.98 -18.03 -3.41
N LEU A 108 -9.02 -17.28 -2.87
CA LEU A 108 -7.60 -17.52 -3.12
C LEU A 108 -7.16 -18.89 -2.60
N ALA A 109 -7.52 -19.26 -1.36
CA ALA A 109 -7.14 -20.54 -0.77
C ALA A 109 -7.67 -21.74 -1.58
N ALA A 110 -8.87 -21.61 -2.13
CA ALA A 110 -9.49 -22.63 -2.99
C ALA A 110 -8.87 -22.69 -4.40
N ARG A 111 -8.55 -21.53 -4.99
CA ARG A 111 -8.04 -21.45 -6.36
C ARG A 111 -6.54 -21.76 -6.47
N ASP A 112 -5.75 -21.35 -5.48
CA ASP A 112 -4.29 -21.44 -5.50
C ASP A 112 -3.71 -21.97 -4.18
N THR A 113 -4.10 -23.20 -3.84
CA THR A 113 -3.77 -23.82 -2.55
C THR A 113 -2.27 -23.95 -2.31
N ARG A 114 -1.47 -24.28 -3.34
CA ARG A 114 -0.01 -24.44 -3.18
C ARG A 114 0.66 -23.12 -2.83
N TYR A 115 0.27 -22.04 -3.50
CA TYR A 115 0.84 -20.71 -3.24
C TYR A 115 0.34 -20.16 -1.90
N PHE A 116 -0.93 -20.38 -1.56
CA PHE A 116 -1.49 -20.02 -0.26
C PHE A 116 -0.75 -20.71 0.91
N LEU A 117 -0.37 -21.98 0.77
CA LEU A 117 0.42 -22.68 1.79
C LEU A 117 1.83 -22.09 1.96
N ARG A 118 2.43 -21.53 0.90
CA ARG A 118 3.79 -20.98 0.95
C ARG A 118 3.83 -19.60 1.59
N ILE A 119 2.92 -18.71 1.19
CA ILE A 119 2.98 -17.29 1.60
C ILE A 119 1.73 -16.79 2.31
N GLY A 120 0.72 -17.63 2.56
CA GLY A 120 -0.54 -17.21 3.18
C GLY A 120 -0.38 -16.60 4.58
N TYR A 121 0.73 -16.88 5.27
CA TYR A 121 1.05 -16.23 6.55
C TYR A 121 1.24 -14.71 6.40
N THR A 122 1.73 -14.23 5.24
CA THR A 122 1.88 -12.79 4.95
C THR A 122 0.53 -12.10 4.73
N LEU A 123 -0.54 -12.87 4.54
CA LEU A 123 -1.90 -12.36 4.37
C LEU A 123 -2.66 -12.23 5.69
N THR A 124 -2.03 -12.57 6.81
CA THR A 124 -2.62 -12.43 8.14
C THR A 124 -2.76 -10.96 8.53
N LYS A 125 -3.78 -10.66 9.34
CA LYS A 125 -3.98 -9.31 9.87
C LYS A 125 -2.74 -8.87 10.65
N ASN A 126 -2.40 -7.60 10.52
CA ASN A 126 -1.28 -6.93 11.19
C ASN A 126 0.12 -7.35 10.72
N PHE A 127 0.28 -8.33 9.84
CA PHE A 127 1.60 -8.71 9.32
C PHE A 127 2.31 -7.52 8.64
N TRP A 128 1.54 -6.69 7.95
CA TRP A 128 2.02 -5.50 7.24
C TRP A 128 1.92 -4.21 8.06
N ASP A 129 1.79 -4.28 9.38
CA ASP A 129 1.86 -3.12 10.28
C ASP A 129 3.33 -2.69 10.48
N LEU A 130 4.02 -2.45 9.37
CA LEU A 130 5.44 -2.13 9.35
C LEU A 130 5.64 -0.68 9.79
N ASP A 131 6.27 -0.49 10.94
CA ASP A 131 6.45 0.80 11.59
C ASP A 131 7.90 1.30 11.46
N TYR A 132 8.34 1.54 10.23
CA TYR A 132 9.69 2.05 9.94
C TYR A 132 9.68 3.56 9.75
N ASP A 133 10.69 4.27 10.27
CA ASP A 133 10.82 5.70 10.01
C ASP A 133 10.85 5.95 8.50
N SER A 134 10.04 6.92 8.05
CA SER A 134 10.02 7.33 6.65
C SER A 134 11.38 7.88 6.28
N LYS A 135 11.97 7.36 5.20
CA LYS A 135 13.18 7.93 4.62
C LYS A 135 12.82 9.20 3.85
N ASP A 136 13.59 10.26 4.04
CA ASP A 136 13.46 11.44 3.20
C ASP A 136 13.83 11.07 1.76
N VAL A 137 12.95 11.43 0.83
CA VAL A 137 13.25 11.30 -0.60
C VAL A 137 14.18 12.45 -0.95
N ASN A 138 15.42 12.12 -1.32
CA ASN A 138 16.35 13.11 -1.82
C ASN A 138 15.83 13.60 -3.20
N ALA A 139 15.42 14.87 -3.26
CA ALA A 139 14.87 15.49 -4.46
C ALA A 139 15.90 15.60 -5.61
N ASP A 140 17.19 15.48 -5.30
CA ASP A 140 18.28 15.47 -6.27
C ASP A 140 18.53 14.06 -6.84
N VAL A 141 17.80 13.03 -6.38
CA VAL A 141 17.85 11.70 -6.99
C VAL A 141 17.29 11.80 -8.39
N GLN A 142 18.15 11.53 -9.36
CA GLN A 142 17.77 11.48 -10.77
C GLN A 142 16.72 10.39 -10.95
N ILE A 143 15.48 10.81 -11.22
CA ILE A 143 14.43 9.89 -11.67
C ILE A 143 14.88 9.39 -13.03
N TRP A 144 15.18 8.09 -13.11
CA TRP A 144 15.59 7.45 -14.35
C TRP A 144 14.48 7.65 -15.40
N PRO A 145 14.81 8.13 -16.60
CA PRO A 145 13.82 8.29 -17.65
C PRO A 145 13.28 6.92 -18.02
N TYR A 146 11.95 6.79 -18.01
CA TYR A 146 11.24 5.56 -18.35
C TYR A 146 11.86 4.91 -19.60
N SER A 147 12.28 3.66 -19.47
CA SER A 147 12.72 2.86 -20.61
C SER A 147 11.86 1.60 -20.73
N ASN A 148 11.58 1.20 -21.98
CA ASN A 148 10.84 -0.03 -22.27
C ASN A 148 11.55 -1.31 -21.76
N ARG A 149 12.76 -1.18 -21.19
CA ARG A 149 13.56 -2.27 -20.61
C ARG A 149 13.44 -2.36 -19.07
N GLU A 150 12.70 -1.46 -18.43
CA GLU A 150 12.51 -1.41 -16.97
C GLU A 150 11.34 -2.26 -16.47
N ALA A 151 10.88 -3.23 -17.26
CA ALA A 151 9.84 -4.14 -16.82
C ALA A 151 10.42 -5.12 -15.77
N ILE A 152 10.15 -4.85 -14.50
CA ILE A 152 10.26 -5.86 -13.44
C ILE A 152 9.42 -7.07 -13.89
N THR A 153 10.07 -8.23 -14.02
CA THR A 153 9.36 -9.47 -14.30
C THR A 153 8.72 -10.01 -13.04
N GLU A 154 7.68 -10.82 -13.16
CA GLU A 154 7.04 -11.47 -12.02
C GLU A 154 8.05 -12.22 -11.14
N LYS A 155 8.96 -12.97 -11.77
CA LYS A 155 10.05 -13.65 -11.07
C LYS A 155 10.95 -12.68 -10.30
N THR A 156 11.30 -11.54 -10.89
CA THR A 156 12.12 -10.52 -10.22
C THR A 156 11.38 -9.91 -9.02
N SER A 157 10.06 -9.70 -9.14
CA SER A 157 9.22 -9.22 -8.03
C SER A 157 9.19 -10.24 -6.89
N ASP A 158 8.97 -11.51 -7.21
CA ASP A 158 8.97 -12.62 -6.24
C ASP A 158 10.30 -12.78 -5.53
N ASP A 159 11.42 -12.70 -6.26
CA ASP A 159 12.77 -12.78 -5.69
C ASP A 159 13.00 -11.63 -4.70
N CYS A 160 12.60 -10.39 -5.05
CA CYS A 160 12.70 -9.24 -4.15
C CYS A 160 11.83 -9.39 -2.88
N LEU A 161 10.60 -9.90 -3.01
CA LEU A 161 9.74 -10.17 -1.84
C LEU A 161 10.35 -11.25 -0.95
N THR A 162 10.92 -12.28 -1.57
CA THR A 162 11.57 -13.39 -0.85
C THR A 162 12.79 -12.90 -0.05
N GLU A 163 13.63 -12.03 -0.64
CA GLU A 163 14.75 -11.36 0.03
C GLU A 163 14.26 -10.44 1.16
N PHE A 164 13.23 -9.63 0.91
CA PHE A 164 12.64 -8.72 1.90
C PHE A 164 12.16 -9.47 3.16
N PHE A 165 11.63 -10.68 2.99
CA PHE A 165 11.17 -11.52 4.09
C PHE A 165 12.23 -12.46 4.68
N GLY A 166 13.45 -12.48 4.13
CA GLY A 166 14.52 -13.38 4.57
C GLY A 166 14.18 -14.87 4.38
N THR A 167 13.42 -15.18 3.31
CA THR A 167 12.95 -16.53 2.98
C THR A 167 13.63 -17.13 1.75
N GLY A 168 14.70 -16.48 1.29
CA GLY A 168 15.49 -16.82 0.10
C GLY A 168 16.72 -17.64 0.42
#